data_AF-A0A923EQL0-F1
#
_entry.id   AF-A0A923EQL0-F1
#
_cell.length_a   1.000
_cell.length_b   1.000
_cell.length_c   1.000
_cell.angle_alpha   90.00
_cell.angle_beta   90.00
_cell.angle_gamma   90.00
#
_symmetry.space_group_name_H-M   'P 1'
#
loop_
_entity.id
_entity.type
_entity.pdbx_description
1 polymer ?
#
loop_
_entity_poly.entity_id
_entity_poly.type
_entity_poly.pdbx_seq_one_letter_code
_entity_poly.pdbx_strand_id
1 'polypeptide(L)'
;MAGKSRTKNDRQVRDRIAELAAARDRLDAEEAERRRREDEAFERYARADADAVQVVAERDRTLADLEAQARRVRDDADARLGEIEQRQREILAELHRGGRKADDLAAMFGLPVKRVRTLLRQARPPSGSAEPAATPQAGAGSDPAYPAIPVADTETTVAAPPAERASA
;
A
#
# COMPACT_ATOMS: atom_id res chain seq x y z
N MET A 1 -54.86 -51.37 -56.77
CA MET A 1 -53.41 -51.03 -56.82
C MET A 1 -52.99 -49.87 -55.89
N ALA A 2 -53.77 -49.46 -54.87
CA ALA A 2 -53.48 -48.26 -54.07
C ALA A 2 -52.56 -48.46 -52.83
N GLY A 3 -52.28 -49.70 -52.40
CA GLY A 3 -51.53 -49.98 -51.16
C GLY A 3 -50.00 -49.84 -51.27
N LYS A 4 -49.45 -49.88 -52.48
CA LYS A 4 -47.99 -49.90 -52.72
C LYS A 4 -47.35 -48.49 -52.69
N SER A 5 -48.12 -47.45 -52.97
CA SER A 5 -47.67 -46.06 -52.88
C SER A 5 -47.64 -45.53 -51.43
N ARG A 6 -48.65 -45.87 -50.61
CA ARG A 6 -48.66 -45.53 -49.17
C ARG A 6 -47.46 -46.13 -48.43
N THR A 7 -47.21 -47.42 -48.62
CA THR A 7 -46.10 -48.12 -47.96
C THR A 7 -44.72 -47.60 -48.38
N LYS A 8 -44.56 -47.08 -49.61
CA LYS A 8 -43.34 -46.41 -50.05
C LYS A 8 -43.18 -45.03 -49.39
N ASN A 9 -44.27 -44.27 -49.29
CA ASN A 9 -44.28 -42.96 -48.63
C ASN A 9 -43.96 -43.09 -47.13
N ASP A 10 -44.55 -44.08 -46.44
CA ASP A 10 -44.28 -44.33 -45.01
C ASP A 10 -42.84 -44.75 -44.72
N ARG A 11 -42.14 -45.37 -45.69
CA ARG A 11 -40.70 -45.65 -45.56
C ARG A 11 -39.88 -44.39 -45.71
N GLN A 12 -40.16 -43.57 -46.73
CA GLN A 12 -39.48 -42.30 -46.95
C GLN A 12 -39.64 -41.34 -45.76
N VAL A 13 -40.82 -41.31 -45.15
CA VAL A 13 -41.06 -40.51 -43.93
C VAL A 13 -40.22 -41.04 -42.78
N ARG A 14 -40.15 -42.36 -42.58
CA ARG A 14 -39.32 -42.97 -41.52
C ARG A 14 -37.82 -42.73 -41.74
N ASP A 15 -37.35 -42.86 -42.97
CA ASP A 15 -35.95 -42.59 -43.33
C ASP A 15 -35.60 -41.13 -43.06
N ARG A 16 -36.49 -40.20 -43.44
CA ARG A 16 -36.30 -38.76 -43.15
C ARG A 16 -36.32 -38.43 -41.66
N ILE A 17 -37.16 -39.10 -40.88
CA ILE A 17 -37.17 -38.96 -39.40
C ILE A 17 -35.85 -39.49 -38.82
N ALA A 18 -35.35 -40.62 -39.31
CA ALA A 18 -34.07 -41.17 -38.87
C ALA A 18 -32.89 -40.24 -39.23
N GLU A 19 -32.90 -39.65 -40.41
CA GLU A 19 -31.91 -38.65 -40.83
C GLU A 19 -31.93 -37.40 -39.95
N LEU A 20 -33.12 -36.88 -39.61
CA LEU A 20 -33.27 -35.74 -38.71
C LEU A 20 -32.80 -36.06 -37.29
N ALA A 21 -33.10 -37.26 -36.78
CA ALA A 21 -32.60 -37.71 -35.49
C ALA A 21 -31.06 -37.79 -35.49
N ALA A 22 -30.45 -38.40 -36.51
CA ALA A 22 -29.00 -38.46 -36.64
C ALA A 22 -28.35 -37.08 -36.84
N ALA A 23 -29.04 -36.12 -37.47
CA ALA A 23 -28.58 -34.74 -37.56
C ALA A 23 -28.61 -34.04 -36.20
N ARG A 24 -29.66 -34.25 -35.41
CA ARG A 24 -29.77 -33.74 -34.04
C ARG A 24 -28.67 -34.31 -33.15
N ASP A 25 -28.48 -35.63 -33.16
CA ASP A 25 -27.47 -36.27 -32.30
C ASP A 25 -26.05 -35.75 -32.60
N ARG A 26 -25.76 -35.45 -33.87
CA ARG A 26 -24.50 -34.81 -34.28
C ARG A 26 -24.39 -33.39 -33.72
N LEU A 27 -25.45 -32.58 -33.82
CA LEU A 27 -25.45 -31.22 -33.27
C LEU A 27 -25.27 -31.23 -31.75
N ASP A 28 -25.98 -32.11 -31.05
CA ASP A 28 -25.89 -32.27 -29.60
C ASP A 28 -24.46 -32.68 -29.18
N ALA A 29 -23.80 -33.56 -29.96
CA ALA A 29 -22.42 -33.94 -29.73
C ALA A 29 -21.43 -32.78 -29.96
N GLU A 30 -21.59 -32.02 -31.05
CA GLU A 30 -20.76 -30.84 -31.37
C GLU A 30 -20.90 -29.76 -30.30
N GLU A 31 -22.10 -29.50 -29.80
CA GLU A 31 -22.31 -28.57 -28.70
C GLU A 31 -21.67 -29.04 -27.40
N ALA A 32 -21.77 -30.33 -27.08
CA ALA A 32 -21.14 -30.88 -25.89
C ALA A 32 -19.60 -30.79 -25.96
N GLU A 33 -19.01 -30.99 -27.14
CA GLU A 33 -17.58 -30.74 -27.35
C GLU A 33 -17.21 -29.27 -27.23
N ARG A 34 -18.01 -28.37 -27.80
CA ARG A 34 -17.77 -26.92 -27.69
C ARG A 34 -17.78 -26.48 -26.23
N ARG A 35 -18.80 -26.88 -25.47
CA ARG A 35 -18.90 -26.59 -24.02
C ARG A 35 -17.67 -27.12 -23.26
N ARG A 36 -17.23 -28.36 -23.54
CA ARG A 36 -16.01 -28.91 -22.93
C ARG A 36 -14.76 -28.07 -23.21
N ARG A 37 -14.58 -27.59 -24.44
CA ARG A 37 -13.44 -26.73 -24.80
C ARG A 37 -13.52 -25.35 -24.15
N GLU A 38 -14.73 -24.80 -24.03
CA GLU A 38 -14.99 -23.54 -23.34
C GLU A 38 -14.69 -23.67 -21.84
N ASP A 39 -15.20 -24.71 -21.19
CA ASP A 39 -14.95 -24.99 -19.77
C ASP A 39 -13.43 -25.16 -19.50
N GLU A 40 -12.72 -25.92 -20.34
CA GLU A 40 -11.27 -26.07 -20.23
C GLU A 40 -10.52 -24.73 -20.41
N ALA A 41 -10.99 -23.87 -21.32
CA ALA A 41 -10.43 -22.53 -21.50
C ALA A 41 -10.67 -21.64 -20.28
N PHE A 42 -11.87 -21.69 -19.69
CA PHE A 42 -12.20 -20.96 -18.46
C PHE A 42 -11.36 -21.44 -17.28
N GLU A 43 -11.18 -22.76 -17.11
CA GLU A 43 -10.33 -23.30 -16.07
C GLU A 43 -8.87 -22.83 -16.22
N ARG A 44 -8.33 -22.86 -17.43
CA ARG A 44 -6.97 -22.37 -17.70
C ARG A 44 -6.83 -20.87 -17.43
N TYR A 45 -7.83 -20.09 -17.82
CA TYR A 45 -7.86 -18.65 -17.54
C TYR A 45 -7.93 -18.37 -16.03
N ALA A 46 -8.81 -19.06 -15.30
CA ALA A 46 -8.95 -18.88 -13.86
C ALA A 46 -7.66 -19.22 -13.11
N ARG A 47 -6.93 -20.27 -13.55
CA ARG A 47 -5.60 -20.59 -12.99
C ARG A 47 -4.59 -19.48 -13.28
N ALA A 48 -4.53 -19.00 -14.52
CA ALA A 48 -3.62 -17.92 -14.89
C ALA A 48 -3.90 -16.62 -14.12
N ASP A 49 -5.17 -16.31 -13.87
CA ASP A 49 -5.59 -15.15 -13.07
C ASP A 49 -5.18 -15.32 -11.60
N ALA A 50 -5.41 -16.49 -11.02
CA ALA A 50 -4.98 -16.81 -9.66
C ALA A 50 -3.44 -16.70 -9.51
N ASP A 51 -2.69 -17.22 -10.49
CA ASP A 51 -1.23 -17.11 -10.52
C ASP A 51 -0.78 -15.64 -10.61
N ALA A 52 -1.44 -14.84 -11.45
CA ALA A 52 -1.14 -13.40 -11.57
C ALA A 52 -1.38 -12.65 -10.25
N VAL A 53 -2.49 -12.93 -9.55
CA VAL A 53 -2.79 -12.36 -8.23
C VAL A 53 -1.71 -12.75 -7.22
N GLN A 54 -1.27 -14.01 -7.21
CA GLN A 54 -0.20 -14.47 -6.31
C GLN A 54 1.13 -13.75 -6.58
N VAL A 55 1.53 -13.63 -7.85
CA VAL A 55 2.76 -12.93 -8.24
C VAL A 55 2.71 -11.46 -7.82
N VAL A 56 1.58 -10.78 -8.00
CA VAL A 56 1.41 -9.40 -7.55
C VAL A 56 1.52 -9.28 -6.03
N ALA A 57 0.86 -10.18 -5.29
CA ALA A 57 0.92 -10.18 -3.83
C ALA A 57 2.35 -10.44 -3.30
N GLU A 58 3.10 -11.36 -3.93
CA GLU A 58 4.49 -11.65 -3.58
C GLU A 58 5.42 -10.46 -3.88
N ARG A 59 5.23 -9.83 -5.05
CA ARG A 59 5.96 -8.61 -5.43
C ARG A 59 5.73 -7.51 -4.39
N ASP A 60 4.48 -7.23 -4.06
CA ASP A 60 4.12 -6.13 -3.15
C ASP A 60 4.64 -6.40 -1.73
N ARG A 61 4.61 -7.65 -1.28
CA ARG A 61 5.23 -8.06 -0.02
C ARG A 61 6.73 -7.83 -0.01
N THR A 62 7.42 -8.26 -1.07
CA THR A 62 8.87 -8.13 -1.18
C THR A 62 9.28 -6.65 -1.24
N LEU A 63 8.52 -5.82 -1.95
CA LEU A 63 8.75 -4.37 -1.97
C LEU A 63 8.59 -3.75 -0.58
N ALA A 64 7.52 -4.09 0.15
CA ALA A 64 7.31 -3.61 1.51
C ALA A 64 8.46 -4.03 2.46
N ASP A 65 8.93 -5.27 2.34
CA ASP A 65 10.06 -5.77 3.13
C ASP A 65 11.37 -5.04 2.82
N LEU A 66 11.65 -4.77 1.54
CA LEU A 66 12.83 -4.02 1.11
C LEU A 66 12.77 -2.55 1.57
N GLU A 67 11.61 -1.91 1.50
CA GLU A 67 11.42 -0.56 2.02
C GLU A 67 11.66 -0.49 3.53
N ALA A 68 11.15 -1.47 4.29
CA ALA A 68 11.37 -1.56 5.72
C ALA A 68 12.85 -1.81 6.06
N GLN A 69 13.57 -2.59 5.25
CA GLN A 69 15.02 -2.78 5.40
C GLN A 69 15.79 -1.49 5.09
N ALA A 70 15.44 -0.80 4.00
CA ALA A 70 16.08 0.46 3.63
C ALA A 70 15.91 1.54 4.70
N ARG A 71 14.71 1.64 5.30
CA ARG A 71 14.46 2.55 6.44
C ARG A 71 15.33 2.19 7.64
N ARG A 72 15.33 0.93 8.07
CA ARG A 72 16.16 0.47 9.19
C ARG A 72 17.65 0.77 8.98
N VAL A 73 18.18 0.51 7.79
CA VAL A 73 19.60 0.79 7.50
C VAL A 73 19.90 2.30 7.55
N ARG A 74 18.99 3.15 7.07
CA ARG A 74 19.15 4.61 7.17
C ARG A 74 19.10 5.07 8.62
N ASP A 75 18.09 4.64 9.37
CA ASP A 75 17.91 5.01 10.77
C ASP A 75 19.12 4.56 11.63
N ASP A 76 19.62 3.35 11.40
CA ASP A 76 20.82 2.83 12.06
C ASP A 76 22.07 3.64 11.68
N ALA A 77 22.20 4.04 10.41
CA ALA A 77 23.32 4.86 9.96
C ALA A 77 23.26 6.25 10.57
N ASP A 78 22.08 6.87 10.59
CA ASP A 78 21.86 8.20 11.17
C ASP A 78 22.13 8.18 12.68
N ALA A 79 21.69 7.15 13.39
CA ALA A 79 22.00 6.95 14.81
C ALA A 79 23.52 6.86 15.05
N ARG A 80 24.21 6.00 14.29
CA ARG A 80 25.67 5.83 14.40
C ARG A 80 26.43 7.11 14.06
N LEU A 81 25.99 7.84 13.03
CA LEU A 81 26.56 9.15 12.68
C LEU A 81 26.35 10.15 13.83
N GLY A 82 25.15 10.21 14.40
CA GLY A 82 24.85 11.04 15.57
C GLY A 82 25.74 10.73 16.78
N GLU A 83 25.98 9.45 17.07
CA GLU A 83 26.91 9.01 18.13
C GLU A 83 28.36 9.42 17.85
N ILE A 84 28.80 9.31 16.59
CA ILE A 84 30.14 9.74 16.18
C ILE A 84 30.27 11.26 16.34
N GLU A 85 29.29 12.04 15.87
CA GLU A 85 29.28 13.50 16.01
C GLU A 85 29.23 13.94 17.47
N GLN A 86 28.50 13.22 18.33
CA GLN A 86 28.49 13.46 19.78
C GLN A 86 29.88 13.21 20.39
N ARG A 87 30.51 12.07 20.09
CA ARG A 87 31.87 11.76 20.55
C ARG A 87 32.89 12.78 20.07
N GLN A 88 32.81 13.22 18.81
CA GLN A 88 33.67 14.28 18.28
C GLN A 88 33.51 15.59 19.06
N ARG A 89 32.27 15.98 19.40
CA ARG A 89 31.98 17.16 20.21
C ARG A 89 32.58 17.05 21.61
N GLU A 90 32.45 15.90 22.25
CA GLU A 90 33.01 15.63 23.58
C GLU A 90 34.53 15.73 23.60
N ILE A 91 35.21 15.10 22.63
CA ILE A 91 36.67 15.15 22.49
C ILE A 91 37.15 16.60 22.28
N LEU A 92 36.49 17.36 21.38
CA LEU A 92 36.85 18.76 21.17
C LEU A 92 36.65 19.61 22.43
N ALA A 93 35.57 19.38 23.18
CA ALA A 93 35.30 20.07 24.43
C ALA A 93 36.30 19.72 25.53
N GLU A 94 36.75 18.46 25.61
CA GLU A 94 37.81 18.02 26.51
C GLU A 94 39.14 18.71 26.19
N LEU A 95 39.57 18.68 24.92
CA LEU A 95 40.81 19.32 24.50
C LEU A 95 40.78 20.84 24.70
N HIS A 96 39.64 21.48 24.46
CA HIS A 96 39.47 22.91 24.71
C HIS A 96 39.52 23.23 26.22
N ARG A 97 38.93 22.40 27.08
CA ARG A 97 39.07 22.52 28.55
C ARG A 97 40.51 22.32 29.01
N GLY A 98 41.29 21.48 28.32
CA GLY A 98 42.73 21.31 28.52
C GLY A 98 43.60 22.49 28.05
N GLY A 99 43.00 23.60 27.59
CA GLY A 99 43.70 24.86 27.29
C GLY A 99 44.01 25.11 25.82
N ARG A 100 43.67 24.19 24.91
CA ARG A 100 43.84 24.38 23.46
C ARG A 100 42.86 25.42 22.92
N LYS A 101 43.32 26.33 22.05
CA LYS A 101 42.46 27.31 21.39
C LYS A 101 41.73 26.70 20.20
N ALA A 102 40.59 27.28 19.82
CA ALA A 102 39.79 26.81 18.70
C ALA A 102 40.54 26.80 17.36
N ASP A 103 41.47 27.74 17.17
CA ASP A 103 42.27 27.84 15.95
C ASP A 103 43.33 26.71 15.88
N ASP A 104 43.92 26.33 17.01
CA ASP A 104 44.84 25.18 17.10
C ASP A 104 44.12 23.86 16.85
N LEU A 105 42.91 23.68 17.42
CA LEU A 105 42.07 22.51 17.18
C LEU A 105 41.65 22.40 15.71
N ALA A 106 41.34 23.54 15.08
CA ALA A 106 41.04 23.59 13.65
C ALA A 106 42.22 23.11 12.80
N ALA A 107 43.44 23.54 13.12
CA ALA A 107 44.65 23.07 12.45
C ALA A 107 44.91 21.57 12.69
N MET A 108 44.75 21.08 13.93
CA MET A 108 45.01 19.68 14.28
C MET A 108 44.06 18.69 13.58
N PHE A 109 42.77 19.03 13.51
CA PHE A 109 41.76 18.14 12.92
C PHE A 109 41.45 18.45 11.45
N GLY A 110 42.15 19.42 10.84
CA GLY A 110 41.90 19.84 9.46
C GLY A 110 40.49 20.40 9.24
N LEU A 111 39.88 20.97 10.28
CA LEU A 111 38.50 21.47 10.25
C LEU A 111 38.48 23.00 10.10
N PRO A 112 37.46 23.58 9.43
CA PRO A 112 37.27 25.02 9.45
C PRO A 112 37.07 25.53 10.88
N VAL A 113 37.75 26.61 11.26
CA VAL A 113 37.63 27.26 12.58
C VAL A 113 36.17 27.51 12.97
N LYS A 114 35.35 27.95 12.01
CA LYS A 114 33.89 28.16 12.22
C LYS A 114 33.17 26.89 12.62
N ARG A 115 33.53 25.73 12.05
CA ARG A 115 32.96 24.42 12.38
C ARG A 115 33.37 24.01 13.79
N VAL A 116 34.65 24.15 14.15
CA VAL A 116 35.15 23.87 15.51
C VAL A 116 34.44 24.73 16.55
N ARG A 117 34.32 26.04 16.33
CA ARG A 117 33.58 26.95 17.23
C ARG A 117 32.10 26.56 17.36
N THR A 118 31.48 26.08 16.29
CA THR A 118 30.09 25.59 16.31
C THR A 118 29.96 24.30 17.12
N LEU A 119 30.86 23.33 16.92
CA LEU A 119 30.87 22.07 17.67
C LEU A 119 31.12 22.31 19.17
N LEU A 120 32.04 23.21 19.52
CA LEU A 120 32.28 23.61 20.91
C LEU A 120 31.07 24.30 21.55
N ARG A 121 30.34 25.14 20.78
CA ARG A 121 29.08 25.74 21.24
C ARG A 121 28.01 24.69 21.47
N GLN A 122 27.90 23.69 20.59
CA GLN A 122 26.94 22.58 20.70
C GLN A 122 27.31 21.59 21.82
N ALA A 123 28.59 21.48 22.18
CA ALA A 123 29.06 20.66 23.28
C ALA A 123 28.92 21.36 24.65
N ARG A 124 28.68 22.67 24.66
CA ARG A 124 28.49 23.43 25.89
C ARG A 124 27.14 23.03 26.51
N PRO A 125 27.10 22.56 27.77
CA PRO A 125 25.83 22.32 28.44
C PRO A 125 25.02 23.62 28.48
N PRO A 126 23.69 23.57 28.32
CA PRO A 126 22.85 24.76 28.43
C PRO A 126 23.14 25.40 29.79
N SER A 127 23.83 26.54 29.73
CA SER A 127 24.26 27.26 30.91
C SER A 127 23.05 28.05 31.36
N GLY A 128 22.25 27.45 32.26
CA GLY A 128 21.08 28.07 32.85
C GLY A 128 19.87 28.07 31.93
N SER A 129 18.87 27.28 32.29
CA SER A 129 17.49 27.77 32.21
C SER A 129 17.47 29.11 32.94
N ALA A 130 17.48 30.21 32.20
CA ALA A 130 16.75 31.37 32.67
C ALA A 130 15.31 30.88 32.79
N GLU A 131 14.89 30.58 34.03
CA GLU A 131 13.48 30.48 34.36
C GLU A 131 12.80 31.68 33.70
N PRO A 132 11.79 31.48 32.84
CA PRO A 132 10.88 32.57 32.55
C PRO A 132 10.26 32.94 33.89
N ALA A 133 10.62 34.11 34.41
CA ALA A 133 10.06 34.66 35.63
C ALA A 133 8.53 34.58 35.53
N ALA A 134 7.93 33.63 36.25
CA ALA A 134 6.51 33.50 36.38
C ALA A 134 6.00 34.80 37.00
N THR A 135 5.29 35.59 36.21
CA THR A 135 4.55 36.74 36.69
C THR A 135 3.35 36.20 37.48
N PRO A 136 3.20 36.50 38.79
CA PRO A 136 2.03 36.05 39.54
C PRO A 136 0.83 36.90 39.13
N GLN A 137 -0.07 36.35 38.32
CA GLN A 137 -1.36 36.95 38.03
C GLN A 137 -2.37 36.51 39.10
N ALA A 138 -2.51 37.32 40.14
CA ALA A 138 -3.54 37.20 41.14
C ALA A 138 -4.82 37.93 40.69
N GLY A 139 -5.88 37.16 40.46
CA GLY A 139 -7.15 37.40 41.15
C GLY A 139 -8.29 38.12 40.42
N ALA A 140 -9.43 37.42 40.42
CA ALA A 140 -10.83 37.89 40.40
C ALA A 140 -11.42 38.27 39.03
N GLY A 141 -12.55 37.69 38.60
CA GLY A 141 -13.46 36.75 39.24
C GLY A 141 -14.78 36.65 38.48
N SER A 142 -15.62 35.73 38.96
CA SER A 142 -17.06 35.57 38.71
C SER A 142 -17.43 34.70 37.49
N ASP A 143 -17.56 33.38 37.63
CA ASP A 143 -18.67 32.54 38.16
C ASP A 143 -19.67 32.13 37.05
N PRO A 144 -20.20 30.89 37.06
CA PRO A 144 -20.62 30.14 35.88
C PRO A 144 -22.13 30.22 35.62
N ALA A 145 -22.52 30.01 34.37
CA ALA A 145 -23.89 29.61 34.03
C ALA A 145 -23.87 28.28 33.28
N TYR A 146 -24.72 27.40 33.82
CA TYR A 146 -25.00 25.99 33.55
C TYR A 146 -25.63 25.77 32.14
N PRO A 147 -26.04 24.55 31.71
CA PRO A 147 -25.32 23.73 30.74
C PRO A 147 -26.22 23.16 29.61
N ALA A 148 -25.63 22.24 28.82
CA ALA A 148 -26.30 21.18 28.05
C ALA A 148 -27.00 21.64 26.75
N ILE A 149 -27.13 20.86 25.67
CA ILE A 149 -27.23 19.40 25.47
C ILE A 149 -26.69 19.06 24.02
N PRO A 150 -26.92 17.88 23.40
CA PRO A 150 -25.94 16.83 23.16
C PRO A 150 -25.63 16.54 21.66
N VAL A 151 -24.71 15.60 21.47
CA VAL A 151 -24.53 14.72 20.31
C VAL A 151 -25.86 14.16 19.74
N ALA A 152 -25.99 14.23 18.41
CA ALA A 152 -26.70 13.27 17.56
C ALA A 152 -26.03 13.35 16.16
N ASP A 153 -25.28 12.34 15.73
CA ASP A 153 -25.71 11.08 15.10
C ASP A 153 -26.22 11.24 13.66
N THR A 154 -25.89 10.24 12.84
CA THR A 154 -26.40 9.94 11.49
C THR A 154 -25.93 10.88 10.37
N GLU A 155 -25.55 10.45 9.16
CA GLU A 155 -25.76 9.18 8.49
C GLU A 155 -24.85 9.11 7.25
N THR A 156 -24.34 7.91 7.00
CA THR A 156 -23.98 7.34 5.71
C THR A 156 -24.70 7.95 4.51
N THR A 157 -23.96 8.38 3.50
CA THR A 157 -24.44 8.40 2.11
C THR A 157 -23.45 7.63 1.24
N VAL A 158 -23.73 6.33 1.12
CA VAL A 158 -23.32 5.49 -0.02
C VAL A 158 -24.58 5.28 -0.84
N ALA A 159 -24.51 5.62 -2.13
CA ALA A 159 -25.33 5.16 -3.27
C ALA A 159 -25.48 6.34 -4.25
N ALA A 160 -25.46 6.21 -5.57
CA ALA A 160 -25.14 5.17 -6.55
C ALA A 160 -25.26 5.85 -7.93
N PRO A 161 -24.62 5.36 -9.01
CA PRO A 161 -24.87 5.86 -10.36
C PRO A 161 -26.07 5.13 -11.01
N PRO A 162 -26.92 5.82 -11.80
CA PRO A 162 -27.70 5.18 -12.86
C PRO A 162 -27.08 5.53 -14.23
N ALA A 163 -26.62 4.55 -15.01
CA ALA A 163 -27.38 3.76 -15.99
C ALA A 163 -27.73 4.54 -17.26
N GLU A 164 -27.18 4.15 -18.41
CA GLU A 164 -27.97 3.56 -19.50
C GLU A 164 -27.13 3.12 -20.72
N ARG A 165 -27.63 2.06 -21.34
CA ARG A 165 -27.18 1.42 -22.58
C ARG A 165 -27.68 2.21 -23.79
N ALA A 166 -26.92 2.24 -24.89
CA ALA A 166 -27.49 2.14 -26.24
C ALA A 166 -26.40 1.84 -27.28
N SER A 167 -26.70 0.84 -28.10
CA SER A 167 -26.00 0.44 -29.32
C SER A 167 -26.04 1.51 -30.42
N ALA A 168 -24.99 1.54 -31.24
CA ALA A 168 -25.04 1.84 -32.68
C ALA A 168 -23.87 1.14 -33.36
#